data_AF-A0A2E0UJ41-F1
#
_entry.id   AF-A0A2E0UJ41-F1
#
_cell.length_a   1.000
_cell.length_b   1.000
_cell.length_c   1.000
_cell.angle_alpha   90.00
_cell.angle_beta   90.00
_cell.angle_gamma   90.00
#
_symmetry.space_group_name_H-M   'P 1'
#
loop_
_entity.id
_entity.type
_entity.pdbx_description
1 polymer ?
#
loop_
_entity_poly.entity_id
_entity_poly.type
_entity_poly.pdbx_seq_one_letter_code
_entity_poly.pdbx_strand_id
1 'polypeptide(L)'
;MAQCEYYDFCGLDALESKEHCILHLDDPEKDVAAFNKVLDEHRKTKEGQFSYFVFPEDISFEGVVFNEEVVFFGATFHGKVDFHGSKFNKEADFNKVTFRGNMDFGDSEFIDNASFEDVTANDEAYFGGTIFYARSYIASSIFAGSVSFR
;
A
#
# COMPACT_ATOMS: atom_id res chain seq x y z
N MET A 1 11.70 5.66 -24.93
CA MET A 1 11.92 5.84 -23.48
C MET A 1 12.28 4.47 -22.92
N ALA A 2 13.01 4.38 -21.82
CA ALA A 2 13.26 3.08 -21.19
C ALA A 2 12.00 2.64 -20.44
N GLN A 3 11.74 1.33 -20.40
CA GLN A 3 10.64 0.80 -19.59
C GLN A 3 10.98 0.93 -18.10
N CYS A 4 9.95 1.11 -17.26
CA CYS A 4 10.13 1.03 -15.81
C CYS A 4 10.66 -0.35 -15.41
N GLU A 5 11.50 -0.43 -14.39
CA GLU A 5 11.93 -1.71 -13.80
C GLU A 5 10.75 -2.62 -13.42
N TYR A 6 9.66 -2.00 -12.95
CA TYR A 6 8.42 -2.67 -12.55
C TYR A 6 7.33 -2.62 -13.64
N TYR A 7 7.73 -2.56 -14.92
CA TYR A 7 6.80 -2.44 -16.05
C TYR A 7 5.71 -3.52 -16.06
N ASP A 8 6.02 -4.75 -15.68
CA ASP A 8 5.03 -5.83 -15.63
C ASP A 8 3.86 -5.50 -14.67
N PHE A 9 4.14 -4.76 -13.60
CA PHE A 9 3.15 -4.32 -12.62
C PHE A 9 2.42 -3.04 -13.06
N CYS A 10 3.13 -1.98 -13.46
CA CYS A 10 2.50 -0.68 -13.77
C CYS A 10 2.14 -0.47 -15.25
N GLY A 11 2.85 -1.11 -16.18
CA GLY A 11 2.70 -0.90 -17.63
C GLY A 11 3.20 0.45 -18.14
N LEU A 12 4.01 1.16 -17.34
CA LEU A 12 4.45 2.52 -17.64
C LEU A 12 5.95 2.58 -17.98
N ASP A 13 6.30 3.45 -18.91
CA ASP A 13 7.71 3.79 -19.16
C ASP A 13 8.32 4.54 -17.97
N ALA A 14 9.64 4.43 -17.82
CA ALA A 14 10.38 5.18 -16.82
C ALA A 14 10.32 6.69 -17.09
N LEU A 15 10.13 7.48 -16.04
CA LEU A 15 10.03 8.94 -16.07
C LEU A 15 11.22 9.53 -15.33
N GLU A 16 12.00 10.35 -16.05
CA GLU A 16 13.15 11.18 -15.62
C GLU A 16 14.35 10.45 -14.96
N SER A 17 14.13 9.46 -14.11
CA SER A 17 15.16 8.65 -13.44
C SER A 17 15.82 7.58 -14.32
N LYS A 18 15.36 7.40 -15.57
CA LYS A 18 15.73 6.34 -16.54
C LYS A 18 15.38 4.90 -16.13
N GLU A 19 15.01 4.64 -14.88
CA GLU A 19 14.72 3.28 -14.37
C GLU A 19 13.30 3.14 -13.80
N HIS A 20 12.72 4.20 -13.23
CA HIS A 20 11.41 4.13 -12.56
C HIS A 20 10.38 5.06 -13.19
N CYS A 21 9.12 4.61 -13.25
CA CYS A 21 7.98 5.48 -13.55
C CYS A 21 7.58 6.29 -12.32
N ILE A 22 6.69 7.26 -12.48
CA ILE A 22 6.27 8.14 -11.38
C ILE A 22 5.65 7.40 -10.17
N LEU A 23 5.02 6.24 -10.41
CA LEU A 23 4.42 5.41 -9.35
C LEU A 23 5.49 4.72 -8.48
N HIS A 24 6.65 4.41 -9.07
CA HIS A 24 7.75 3.65 -8.46
C HIS A 24 8.95 4.52 -8.08
N LEU A 25 8.93 5.80 -8.46
CA LEU A 25 10.01 6.73 -8.16
C LEU A 25 10.00 7.08 -6.66
N ASP A 26 11.09 6.72 -5.96
CA ASP A 26 11.39 7.19 -4.60
C ASP A 26 12.13 8.52 -4.64
N ASP A 27 11.39 9.57 -5.01
CA ASP A 27 11.85 10.94 -4.98
C ASP A 27 10.85 11.78 -4.15
N PRO A 28 11.30 12.39 -3.04
CA PRO A 28 10.43 13.24 -2.21
C PRO A 28 9.92 14.48 -2.95
N GLU A 29 10.57 14.90 -4.04
CA GLU A 29 10.19 16.07 -4.84
C GLU A 29 9.38 15.69 -6.10
N LYS A 30 8.96 14.41 -6.23
CA LYS A 30 8.19 13.98 -7.40
C LYS A 30 6.86 14.73 -7.51
N ASP A 31 6.44 15.01 -8.74
CA ASP A 31 5.20 15.71 -9.01
C ASP A 31 3.98 14.91 -8.50
N VAL A 32 3.44 15.32 -7.36
CA VAL A 32 2.32 14.69 -6.68
C VAL A 32 1.04 14.73 -7.53
N ALA A 33 0.80 15.83 -8.25
CA ALA A 33 -0.38 15.96 -9.09
C ALA A 33 -0.32 14.99 -10.28
N ALA A 34 0.86 14.85 -10.89
CA ALA A 34 1.09 13.86 -11.94
C ALA A 34 1.00 12.43 -11.39
N PHE A 35 1.56 12.16 -10.19
CA PHE A 35 1.44 10.86 -9.51
C PHE A 35 -0.01 10.47 -9.31
N ASN A 36 -0.82 11.35 -8.71
CA ASN A 36 -2.23 11.08 -8.43
C ASN A 36 -3.03 10.84 -9.71
N LYS A 37 -2.77 11.62 -10.77
CA LYS A 37 -3.41 11.39 -12.07
C LYS A 37 -3.09 10.01 -12.64
N VAL A 38 -1.83 9.58 -12.56
CA VAL A 38 -1.42 8.27 -13.08
C VAL A 38 -1.96 7.13 -12.19
N LEU A 39 -1.99 7.33 -10.88
CA LEU A 39 -2.58 6.39 -9.92
C LEU A 39 -4.08 6.18 -10.19
N ASP A 40 -4.83 7.24 -10.46
CA ASP A 40 -6.25 7.16 -10.79
C ASP A 40 -6.52 6.36 -12.07
N GLU A 41 -5.67 6.50 -13.09
CA GLU A 41 -5.77 5.69 -14.31
C GLU A 41 -5.38 4.23 -14.06
N HIS A 42 -4.34 3.98 -13.26
CA HIS A 42 -3.92 2.62 -12.88
C HIS A 42 -5.03 1.88 -12.15
N ARG A 43 -5.67 2.52 -11.15
CA ARG A 43 -6.76 1.95 -10.35
C ARG A 43 -7.97 1.51 -11.19
N LYS A 44 -8.22 2.12 -12.35
CA LYS A 44 -9.32 1.73 -13.26
C LYS A 44 -9.08 0.42 -13.99
N THR A 45 -7.82 -0.01 -14.12
CA THR A 45 -7.43 -1.14 -14.99
C THR A 45 -6.78 -2.29 -14.23
N LYS A 46 -6.13 -2.00 -13.10
CA LYS A 46 -5.45 -2.96 -12.23
C LYS A 46 -5.81 -2.66 -10.77
N GLU A 47 -7.08 -2.89 -10.44
CA GLU A 47 -7.59 -2.73 -9.08
C GLU A 47 -6.71 -3.54 -8.11
N GLY A 48 -6.25 -2.89 -7.04
CA GLY A 48 -5.49 -3.55 -5.98
C GLY A 48 -4.00 -3.84 -6.25
N GLN A 49 -3.43 -3.52 -7.41
CA GLN A 49 -2.04 -3.85 -7.73
C GLN A 49 -1.10 -2.66 -7.47
N PHE A 50 -0.40 -2.65 -6.34
CA PHE A 50 0.45 -1.53 -5.88
C PHE A 50 1.88 -1.95 -5.55
N SER A 51 2.35 -3.10 -6.06
CA SER A 51 3.69 -3.61 -5.78
C SER A 51 4.76 -2.56 -6.07
N TYR A 52 5.60 -2.31 -5.07
CA TYR A 52 6.70 -1.35 -5.06
C TYR A 52 6.30 0.13 -5.22
N PHE A 53 5.01 0.46 -5.15
CA PHE A 53 4.60 1.86 -5.28
C PHE A 53 5.18 2.70 -4.16
N VAL A 54 5.56 3.93 -4.48
CA VAL A 54 5.99 4.93 -3.52
C VAL A 54 4.91 6.00 -3.44
N PHE A 55 4.18 6.09 -2.35
CA PHE A 55 3.15 7.12 -2.15
C PHE A 55 3.81 8.34 -1.48
N PRO A 56 3.85 9.51 -2.16
CA PRO A 56 4.60 10.67 -1.67
C PRO A 56 3.90 11.40 -0.52
N GLU A 57 2.57 11.30 -0.45
CA GLU A 57 1.72 12.02 0.51
C GLU A 57 0.68 11.08 1.12
N ASP A 58 -0.17 11.65 1.98
CA ASP A 58 -1.30 10.96 2.59
C ASP A 58 -2.23 10.36 1.53
N ILE A 59 -2.69 9.13 1.76
CA ILE A 59 -3.61 8.44 0.86
C ILE A 59 -4.70 7.68 1.64
N SER A 60 -5.93 7.78 1.14
CA SER A 60 -7.07 7.09 1.73
C SER A 60 -7.61 5.99 0.81
N PHE A 61 -7.91 4.87 1.45
CA PHE A 61 -8.68 3.72 1.01
C PHE A 61 -9.84 3.45 2.00
N GLU A 62 -10.28 4.49 2.71
CA GLU A 62 -11.36 4.42 3.69
C GLU A 62 -12.62 3.82 3.06
N GLY A 63 -13.19 2.79 3.70
CA GLY A 63 -14.42 2.14 3.26
C GLY A 63 -14.34 1.44 1.90
N VAL A 64 -13.16 1.32 1.29
CA VAL A 64 -12.98 0.64 0.00
C VAL A 64 -13.22 -0.86 0.18
N VAL A 65 -13.97 -1.45 -0.75
CA VAL A 65 -14.18 -2.90 -0.82
C VAL A 65 -13.36 -3.45 -1.98
N PHE A 66 -12.24 -4.11 -1.66
CA PHE A 66 -11.42 -4.84 -2.63
C PHE A 66 -12.06 -6.22 -2.87
N ASN A 67 -12.62 -6.40 -4.06
CA ASN A 67 -13.29 -7.65 -4.45
C ASN A 67 -12.33 -8.71 -4.97
N GLU A 68 -11.18 -8.28 -5.46
CA GLU A 68 -10.09 -9.12 -5.97
C GLU A 68 -8.87 -9.02 -5.05
N GLU A 69 -7.84 -9.80 -5.37
CA GLU A 69 -6.56 -9.79 -4.65
C GLU A 69 -5.94 -8.38 -4.66
N VAL A 70 -5.46 -7.96 -3.49
CA VAL A 70 -4.74 -6.69 -3.31
C VAL A 70 -3.28 -6.97 -2.94
N VAL A 71 -2.37 -6.28 -3.60
CA VAL A 71 -0.92 -6.46 -3.44
C VAL A 71 -0.27 -5.11 -3.23
N PHE A 72 0.21 -4.86 -2.02
CA PHE A 72 1.07 -3.73 -1.66
C PHE A 72 2.53 -4.18 -1.48
N PHE A 73 2.91 -5.35 -1.98
CA PHE A 73 4.24 -5.93 -1.78
C PHE A 73 5.37 -4.91 -2.01
N GLY A 74 6.18 -4.65 -0.99
CA GLY A 74 7.31 -3.72 -1.07
C GLY A 74 6.95 -2.24 -1.27
N ALA A 75 5.68 -1.84 -1.13
CA ALA A 75 5.27 -0.45 -1.24
C ALA A 75 5.81 0.41 -0.09
N THR A 76 5.98 1.70 -0.34
CA THR A 76 6.39 2.70 0.65
C THR A 76 5.36 3.80 0.73
N PHE A 77 4.86 4.08 1.94
CA PHE A 77 3.99 5.22 2.24
C PHE A 77 4.78 6.28 3.00
N HIS A 78 5.06 7.42 2.36
CA HIS A 78 5.74 8.55 3.03
C HIS A 78 4.79 9.33 3.94
N GLY A 79 3.54 9.50 3.53
CA GLY A 79 2.46 10.06 4.33
C GLY A 79 1.68 9.02 5.12
N LYS A 80 0.57 9.46 5.70
CA LYS A 80 -0.41 8.59 6.36
C LYS A 80 -1.17 7.74 5.34
N VAL A 81 -1.49 6.52 5.71
CA VAL A 81 -2.38 5.68 4.92
C VAL A 81 -3.57 5.23 5.75
N ASP A 82 -4.74 5.46 5.19
CA ASP A 82 -6.02 5.19 5.83
C ASP A 82 -6.75 4.06 5.10
N PHE A 83 -6.85 2.90 5.75
CA PHE A 83 -7.65 1.76 5.34
C PHE A 83 -8.88 1.58 6.25
N HIS A 84 -9.27 2.57 7.05
CA HIS A 84 -10.33 2.45 8.03
C HIS A 84 -11.65 1.97 7.38
N GLY A 85 -12.28 0.96 7.99
CA GLY A 85 -13.52 0.36 7.52
C GLY A 85 -13.44 -0.32 6.15
N SER A 86 -12.23 -0.53 5.60
CA SER A 86 -12.06 -1.22 4.32
C SER A 86 -12.31 -2.71 4.43
N LYS A 87 -12.65 -3.34 3.30
CA LYS A 87 -12.93 -4.77 3.24
C LYS A 87 -12.09 -5.44 2.15
N PHE A 88 -11.39 -6.49 2.53
CA PHE A 88 -10.57 -7.31 1.65
C PHE A 88 -11.23 -8.68 1.48
N ASN A 89 -11.92 -8.87 0.36
CA ASN A 89 -12.69 -10.10 0.09
C ASN A 89 -11.82 -11.27 -0.37
N LYS A 90 -10.58 -10.99 -0.80
CA LYS A 90 -9.57 -11.93 -1.29
C LYS A 90 -8.25 -11.69 -0.57
N GLU A 91 -7.22 -12.43 -1.00
CA GLU A 91 -5.89 -12.34 -0.42
C GLU A 91 -5.37 -10.90 -0.45
N ALA A 92 -4.76 -10.50 0.67
CA ALA A 92 -4.20 -9.17 0.87
C ALA A 92 -2.73 -9.26 1.28
N ASP A 93 -1.84 -8.86 0.38
CA ASP A 93 -0.40 -8.92 0.58
C ASP A 93 0.16 -7.54 0.94
N PHE A 94 0.53 -7.37 2.21
CA PHE A 94 1.27 -6.22 2.75
C PHE A 94 2.71 -6.56 3.11
N ASN A 95 3.27 -7.61 2.53
CA ASN A 95 4.63 -8.02 2.83
C ASN A 95 5.64 -6.95 2.39
N LYS A 96 6.66 -6.72 3.22
CA LYS A 96 7.76 -5.76 2.98
C LYS A 96 7.30 -4.30 2.82
N VAL A 97 6.09 -3.97 3.26
CA VAL A 97 5.60 -2.59 3.21
C VAL A 97 6.33 -1.74 4.24
N THR A 98 6.71 -0.53 3.84
CA THR A 98 7.24 0.50 4.73
C THR A 98 6.21 1.62 4.91
N PHE A 99 5.70 1.78 6.12
CA PHE A 99 4.86 2.90 6.54
C PHE A 99 5.72 3.92 7.30
N ARG A 100 5.97 5.08 6.69
CA ARG A 100 6.72 6.17 7.33
C ARG A 100 5.81 7.12 8.11
N GLY A 101 4.58 7.32 7.67
CA GLY A 101 3.51 7.93 8.45
C GLY A 101 2.61 6.89 9.12
N ASN A 102 1.55 7.38 9.78
CA ASN A 102 0.56 6.52 10.45
C ASN A 102 -0.11 5.57 9.46
N MET A 103 -0.37 4.35 9.89
CA MET A 103 -1.26 3.43 9.18
C MET A 103 -2.49 3.11 10.01
N ASP A 104 -3.67 3.13 9.37
CA ASP A 104 -4.94 2.83 10.02
C ASP A 104 -5.69 1.71 9.30
N PHE A 105 -5.90 0.59 9.97
CA PHE A 105 -6.74 -0.53 9.57
C PHE A 105 -7.97 -0.69 10.47
N GLY A 106 -8.32 0.35 11.24
CA GLY A 106 -9.41 0.33 12.18
C GLY A 106 -10.74 -0.06 11.53
N ASP A 107 -11.52 -0.89 12.20
CA ASP A 107 -12.80 -1.43 11.71
C ASP A 107 -12.75 -2.15 10.35
N SER A 108 -11.55 -2.52 9.86
CA SER A 108 -11.40 -3.22 8.59
C SER A 108 -11.68 -4.72 8.70
N GLU A 109 -12.10 -5.32 7.59
CA GLU A 109 -12.41 -6.75 7.50
C GLU A 109 -11.49 -7.46 6.48
N PHE A 110 -10.75 -8.47 6.93
CA PHE A 110 -9.98 -9.39 6.07
C PHE A 110 -10.69 -10.74 5.99
N ILE A 111 -11.36 -10.99 4.85
CA ILE A 111 -12.19 -12.18 4.66
C ILE A 111 -11.35 -13.41 4.30
N ASP A 112 -10.32 -13.23 3.47
CA ASP A 112 -9.35 -14.26 3.11
C ASP A 112 -7.98 -13.96 3.76
N ASN A 113 -6.95 -14.73 3.39
CA ASN A 113 -5.64 -14.61 3.99
C ASN A 113 -5.07 -13.19 3.86
N ALA A 114 -4.39 -12.73 4.92
CA ALA A 114 -3.71 -11.45 4.92
C ALA A 114 -2.28 -11.61 5.44
N SER A 115 -1.30 -11.03 4.77
CA SER A 115 0.11 -11.19 5.11
C SER A 115 0.78 -9.85 5.37
N PHE A 116 1.40 -9.72 6.54
CA PHE A 116 2.18 -8.57 6.99
C PHE A 116 3.55 -9.09 7.46
N GLU A 117 4.29 -9.72 6.56
CA GLU A 117 5.66 -10.18 6.82
C GLU A 117 6.67 -9.09 6.45
N ASP A 118 7.71 -8.92 7.25
CA ASP A 118 8.77 -7.92 7.02
C ASP A 118 8.24 -6.47 6.91
N VAL A 119 7.12 -6.14 7.57
CA VAL A 119 6.58 -4.79 7.60
C VAL A 119 7.42 -3.90 8.51
N THR A 120 7.63 -2.65 8.09
CA THR A 120 8.21 -1.60 8.94
C THR A 120 7.21 -0.47 9.09
N ALA A 121 6.69 -0.26 10.31
CA ALA A 121 5.86 0.88 10.68
C ALA A 121 6.66 1.80 11.61
N ASN A 122 7.03 2.98 11.10
CA ASN A 122 7.89 3.93 11.83
C ASN A 122 7.11 4.83 12.79
N ASP A 123 5.81 4.99 12.57
CA ASP A 123 4.89 5.79 13.39
C ASP A 123 3.77 4.91 13.96
N GLU A 124 2.63 5.51 14.30
CA GLU A 124 1.49 4.82 14.89
C GLU A 124 0.80 3.83 13.93
N ALA A 125 0.43 2.68 14.47
CA ALA A 125 -0.26 1.59 13.78
C ALA A 125 -1.59 1.28 14.47
N TYR A 126 -2.70 1.44 13.76
CA TYR A 126 -4.04 1.25 14.30
C TYR A 126 -4.73 0.03 13.68
N PHE A 127 -5.18 -0.89 14.54
CA PHE A 127 -5.94 -2.10 14.20
C PHE A 127 -7.18 -2.26 15.11
N GLY A 128 -7.66 -1.16 15.71
CA GLY A 128 -8.82 -1.19 16.60
C GLY A 128 -10.07 -1.63 15.84
N GLY A 129 -10.74 -2.69 16.29
CA GLY A 129 -11.92 -3.22 15.59
C GLY A 129 -11.63 -4.03 14.32
N THR A 130 -10.38 -4.18 13.88
CA THR A 130 -10.04 -5.00 12.71
C THR A 130 -10.39 -6.47 12.95
N ILE A 131 -11.02 -7.11 11.97
CA ILE A 131 -11.39 -8.53 12.03
C ILE A 131 -10.66 -9.32 10.93
N PHE A 132 -9.94 -10.37 11.33
CA PHE A 132 -9.33 -11.36 10.43
C PHE A 132 -10.13 -12.66 10.48
N TYR A 133 -10.84 -13.00 9.40
CA TYR A 133 -11.70 -14.19 9.32
C TYR A 133 -10.94 -15.45 8.88
N ALA A 134 -9.86 -15.26 8.12
CA ALA A 134 -8.99 -16.33 7.66
C ALA A 134 -7.62 -16.22 8.34
N ARG A 135 -6.62 -16.89 7.76
CA ARG A 135 -5.29 -16.91 8.35
C ARG A 135 -4.59 -15.59 8.09
N SER A 136 -4.08 -14.98 9.15
CA SER A 136 -3.29 -13.76 9.02
C SER A 136 -1.94 -13.89 9.71
N TYR A 137 -0.92 -13.42 9.02
CA TYR A 137 0.46 -13.50 9.48
C TYR A 137 0.99 -12.09 9.72
N ILE A 138 1.52 -11.86 10.92
CA ILE A 138 2.36 -10.71 11.23
C ILE A 138 3.66 -11.30 11.75
N ALA A 139 4.69 -11.32 10.91
CA ALA A 139 5.97 -11.94 11.23
C ALA A 139 7.12 -11.05 10.78
N SER A 140 8.27 -11.17 11.46
CA SER A 140 9.50 -10.43 11.12
C SER A 140 9.31 -8.90 10.96
N SER A 141 8.27 -8.35 11.58
CA SER A 141 7.85 -6.96 11.38
C SER A 141 8.30 -6.07 12.55
N ILE A 142 8.57 -4.80 12.24
CA ILE A 142 9.02 -3.78 13.19
C ILE A 142 7.94 -2.73 13.30
N PHE A 143 7.42 -2.55 14.52
CA PHE A 143 6.55 -1.43 14.89
C PHE A 143 7.33 -0.55 15.85
N ALA A 144 7.88 0.55 15.35
CA ALA A 144 8.70 1.46 16.14
C ALA A 144 7.84 2.43 16.98
N GLY A 145 6.64 2.75 16.48
CA GLY A 145 5.63 3.56 17.18
C GLY A 145 4.66 2.74 18.02
N SER A 146 3.57 3.39 18.44
CA SER A 146 2.51 2.74 19.21
C SER A 146 1.66 1.84 18.31
N VAL A 147 1.24 0.68 18.83
CA VAL A 147 0.31 -0.22 18.14
C VAL A 147 -0.97 -0.38 18.97
N SER A 148 -2.12 -0.06 18.37
CA SER A 148 -3.43 -0.22 19.01
C SER A 148 -4.23 -1.35 18.35
N PHE A 149 -4.80 -2.23 19.18
CA PHE A 149 -5.70 -3.32 18.75
C PHE A 149 -7.09 -3.24 19.44
N ARG A 150 -7.33 -2.19 20.21
CA ARG A 150 -8.52 -2.06 21.07
C ARG A 150 -9.63 -1.27 20.42
#